data_AF-A0A0G2EJB0-F1
#
_entry.id   AF-A0A0G2EJB0-F1
#
_cell.length_a   1.000
_cell.length_b   1.000
_cell.length_c   1.000
_cell.angle_alpha   90.00
_cell.angle_beta   90.00
_cell.angle_gamma   90.00
#
_symmetry.space_group_name_H-M   'P 1'
#
loop_
_entity.id
_entity.type
_entity.pdbx_description
1 polymer ?
#
loop_
_entity_poly.entity_id
_entity_poly.type
_entity_poly.pdbx_seq_one_letter_code
_entity_poly.pdbx_strand_id
1 'polypeptide(L)'
;MSGPMQEVVVYMHSSCSEKPAVLMMTREQLQDTISANSSLRLSHKPIPRGHRHIEILGLDLIPEAEREACADKPNMGASIAAVTLPNRVWVQRQMANQFTELYILSI
;
A
#
# COMPACT_ATOMS: atom_id res chain seq x y z
N MET A 1 -22.92 10.86 11.82
CA MET A 1 -21.68 11.07 12.59
C MET A 1 -20.52 10.76 11.67
N SER A 2 -20.02 11.76 10.94
CA SER A 2 -18.85 11.58 10.08
C SER A 2 -17.62 11.54 10.98
N GLY A 3 -17.04 10.36 11.16
CA GLY A 3 -15.72 10.23 11.75
C GLY A 3 -14.70 11.03 10.93
N PRO A 4 -13.52 11.35 11.48
CA PRO A 4 -12.49 12.02 10.70
C PRO A 4 -12.22 11.21 9.43
N MET A 5 -12.29 11.85 8.26
CA MET A 5 -11.90 11.25 6.98
C MET A 5 -10.47 10.70 7.14
N GLN A 6 -10.35 9.40 7.41
CA GLN A 6 -9.06 8.74 7.57
C GLN A 6 -8.46 8.60 6.17
N GLU A 7 -7.56 9.52 5.84
CA GLU A 7 -6.71 9.42 4.67
C GLU A 7 -5.72 8.27 4.87
N VAL A 8 -5.51 7.50 3.81
CA VAL A 8 -4.57 6.39 3.75
C VAL A 8 -3.63 6.57 2.56
N VAL A 9 -2.45 5.97 2.66
CA VAL A 9 -1.48 5.94 1.55
C VAL A 9 -1.67 4.63 0.81
N VAL A 10 -1.85 4.73 -0.51
CA VAL A 10 -2.09 3.59 -1.38
C VAL A 10 -1.05 3.57 -2.48
N TYR A 11 -0.39 2.43 -2.64
CA TYR A 11 0.43 2.11 -3.79
C TYR A 11 -0.42 1.35 -4.81
N MET A 12 -0.56 1.90 -6.00
CA MET A 12 -1.15 1.21 -7.14
C MET A 12 -0.03 0.55 -7.93
N HIS A 13 -0.07 -0.78 -8.00
CA HIS A 13 0.88 -1.56 -8.78
C HIS A 13 0.64 -1.38 -10.29
N SER A 14 1.66 -1.65 -11.11
CA SER A 14 1.58 -1.55 -12.57
C SER A 14 0.55 -2.49 -13.22
N SER A 15 0.11 -3.51 -12.48
CA SER A 15 -1.02 -4.35 -12.90
C SER A 15 -2.35 -3.60 -12.90
N CYS A 16 -2.49 -2.56 -12.06
CA CYS A 16 -3.73 -1.78 -11.90
C CYS A 16 -3.75 -0.52 -12.76
N SER A 17 -2.57 0.04 -13.07
CA SER A 17 -2.43 1.29 -13.83
C SER A 17 -1.19 1.24 -14.71
N GLU A 18 -1.23 1.93 -15.87
CA GLU A 18 -0.08 1.98 -16.82
C GLU A 18 1.25 2.37 -16.15
N LYS A 19 1.18 3.17 -15.08
CA LYS A 19 2.35 3.55 -14.27
C LYS A 19 2.06 3.28 -12.79
N PRO A 20 3.00 2.66 -12.06
CA PRO A 20 2.86 2.51 -10.63
C PRO A 20 2.90 3.88 -9.95
N ALA A 21 2.00 4.11 -8.99
CA ALA A 21 1.85 5.42 -8.35
C ALA A 21 1.54 5.27 -6.85
N VAL A 22 2.05 6.19 -6.04
CA VAL A 22 1.67 6.33 -4.63
C VAL A 22 0.73 7.50 -4.50
N LEU A 23 -0.50 7.23 -4.07
CA LEU A 23 -1.57 8.20 -3.92
C LEU A 23 -2.05 8.23 -2.47
N MET A 24 -2.68 9.34 -2.10
CA MET A 24 -3.47 9.43 -0.88
C MET A 24 -4.93 9.41 -1.26
N MET A 25 -5.73 8.63 -0.56
CA MET A 25 -7.19 8.61 -0.72
C MET A 25 -7.84 8.35 0.63
N THR A 26 -9.15 8.59 0.74
CA THR A 26 -9.88 8.21 1.94
C THR A 26 -10.11 6.69 1.97
N ARG A 27 -10.33 6.15 3.16
CA ARG A 27 -10.67 4.74 3.32
C ARG A 27 -11.97 4.35 2.57
N GLU A 28 -12.91 5.28 2.48
CA GLU A 28 -14.14 5.14 1.68
C GLU A 28 -13.82 5.01 0.19
N GLN A 29 -12.98 5.90 -0.36
CA GLN A 29 -12.53 5.84 -1.75
C GLN A 29 -11.78 4.54 -2.07
N LEU A 30 -10.96 4.05 -1.13
CA LEU A 30 -10.29 2.77 -1.27
C LEU A 30 -11.29 1.62 -1.38
N GLN A 31 -12.30 1.61 -0.51
CA GLN A 31 -13.36 0.59 -0.52
C GLN A 31 -14.18 0.63 -1.81
N ASP A 32 -14.53 1.83 -2.28
CA ASP A 32 -15.25 2.02 -3.53
C ASP A 32 -14.43 1.53 -4.73
N THR A 33 -13.12 1.78 -4.73
CA THR A 33 -12.20 1.33 -5.79
C THR A 33 -12.15 -0.20 -5.86
N ILE A 34 -12.05 -0.87 -4.71
CA ILE A 34 -12.04 -2.34 -4.62
C ILE A 34 -13.41 -2.90 -5.04
N SER A 35 -14.50 -2.25 -4.60
CA SER A 35 -15.86 -2.69 -4.91
C SER A 35 -16.20 -2.53 -6.40
N ALA A 36 -15.61 -1.53 -7.06
CA ALA A 36 -15.76 -1.30 -8.49
C ALA A 36 -15.02 -2.34 -9.36
N ASN A 37 -13.99 -2.99 -8.83
CA ASN A 37 -13.21 -3.98 -9.58
C ASN A 37 -12.83 -5.18 -8.70
N SER A 38 -13.60 -6.25 -8.83
CA SER A 38 -13.44 -7.49 -8.05
C SER A 38 -12.13 -8.24 -8.31
N SER A 39 -11.39 -7.88 -9.36
CA SER A 39 -10.07 -8.45 -9.65
C SER A 39 -8.96 -7.79 -8.84
N LEU A 40 -9.24 -6.65 -8.20
CA LEU A 40 -8.27 -5.97 -7.35
C LEU A 40 -8.09 -6.71 -6.03
N ARG A 41 -6.83 -6.93 -5.68
CA ARG A 41 -6.40 -7.46 -4.40
C ARG A 41 -5.92 -6.30 -3.54
N LEU A 42 -6.32 -6.34 -2.27
CA LEU A 42 -5.82 -5.41 -1.25
C LEU A 42 -4.87 -6.15 -0.32
N SER A 43 -3.69 -5.59 -0.17
CA SER A 43 -2.73 -5.96 0.87
C SER A 43 -2.25 -4.69 1.58
N HIS A 44 -1.61 -4.85 2.73
CA HIS A 44 -1.01 -3.74 3.44
C HIS A 44 0.34 -4.13 4.02
N LYS A 45 1.16 -3.12 4.29
CA LYS A 45 2.43 -3.30 4.98
C LYS A 45 2.72 -2.11 5.90
N PRO A 46 3.39 -2.35 7.04
CA PRO A 46 3.82 -1.25 7.89
C PRO A 46 4.91 -0.45 7.19
N ILE A 47 4.86 0.87 7.35
CA ILE A 47 5.92 1.76 6.92
C ILE A 47 6.92 1.90 8.07
N PRO A 48 8.20 1.56 7.90
CA PRO A 48 9.20 1.77 8.94
C PRO A 48 9.34 3.26 9.30
N ARG A 49 9.57 3.58 10.59
CA ARG A 49 9.81 4.98 11.00
C ARG A 49 11.12 5.50 10.40
N GLY A 50 11.15 6.77 10.03
CA GLY A 50 12.32 7.43 9.42
C GLY A 50 12.52 7.13 7.92
N HIS A 51 11.85 6.10 7.38
CA HIS A 51 11.98 5.75 5.96
C HIS A 51 11.11 6.66 5.09
N ARG A 52 11.74 7.26 4.08
CA ARG A 52 11.05 7.98 2.99
C ARG A 52 10.81 7.10 1.77
N HIS A 53 11.70 6.13 1.56
CA HIS A 53 11.62 5.15 0.48
C HIS A 53 11.14 3.83 1.06
N ILE A 54 10.17 3.22 0.41
CA ILE A 54 9.60 1.93 0.80
C ILE A 54 9.83 0.98 -0.37
N GLU A 55 10.46 -0.14 -0.09
CA GLU A 55 10.52 -1.24 -1.05
C GLU A 55 9.21 -2.01 -1.00
N ILE A 56 8.67 -2.30 -2.18
CA ILE A 56 7.55 -3.21 -2.36
C ILE A 56 8.16 -4.55 -2.77
N LEU A 57 7.82 -5.60 -2.04
CA LEU A 57 8.28 -6.96 -2.27
C LEU A 57 7.22 -7.76 -3.03
N GLY A 58 7.60 -8.87 -3.66
CA GLY A 58 6.65 -9.79 -4.29
C GLY A 58 5.56 -10.27 -3.31
N LEU A 59 5.92 -10.59 -2.07
CA LEU A 59 5.00 -10.93 -0.98
C LEU A 59 4.02 -9.81 -0.63
N ASP A 60 4.41 -8.56 -0.85
CA ASP A 60 3.54 -7.44 -0.54
C ASP A 60 2.38 -7.34 -1.53
N LEU A 61 2.48 -7.92 -2.74
CA LEU A 61 1.36 -7.99 -3.69
C LEU A 61 0.31 -9.05 -3.32
N ILE A 62 0.64 -9.95 -2.40
CA ILE A 62 -0.21 -11.06 -1.99
C ILE A 62 -1.02 -10.66 -0.75
N PRO A 63 -2.35 -10.92 -0.73
CA PRO A 63 -3.17 -10.73 0.46
C PRO A 63 -2.63 -11.49 1.66
N GLU A 64 -2.77 -10.93 2.86
CA GLU A 64 -2.11 -11.47 4.05
C GLU A 64 -2.50 -12.92 4.36
N ALA A 65 -3.75 -13.28 4.12
CA ALA A 65 -4.27 -14.64 4.28
C ALA A 65 -3.60 -15.67 3.37
N GLU A 66 -3.02 -15.23 2.25
CA GLU A 66 -2.37 -16.09 1.25
C GLU A 66 -0.83 -16.03 1.32
N ARG A 67 -0.27 -15.13 2.14
CA ARG A 67 1.19 -14.93 2.23
C ARG A 67 1.91 -16.17 2.74
N GLU A 68 1.35 -16.85 3.75
CA GLU A 68 1.95 -18.05 4.34
C GLU A 68 2.14 -19.17 3.30
N ALA A 69 1.15 -19.37 2.42
CA ALA A 69 1.23 -20.36 1.35
C ALA A 69 2.25 -20.01 0.25
N CYS A 70 2.69 -18.75 0.19
CA CYS A 70 3.65 -18.27 -0.78
C CYS A 70 5.03 -17.98 -0.18
N ALA A 71 5.20 -18.09 1.14
CA ALA A 71 6.45 -17.72 1.82
C ALA A 71 7.65 -18.55 1.34
N ASP A 72 7.43 -19.80 0.95
CA ASP A 72 8.49 -20.73 0.53
C ASP A 72 8.97 -20.50 -0.92
N LYS A 73 8.34 -19.59 -1.67
CA LYS A 73 8.71 -19.33 -3.06
C LYS A 73 9.96 -18.44 -3.13
N PRO A 74 11.00 -18.81 -3.91
CA PRO A 74 12.32 -18.18 -3.84
C PRO A 74 12.34 -16.69 -4.23
N ASN A 75 11.41 -16.25 -5.08
CA ASN A 75 11.38 -14.88 -5.59
C ASN A 75 10.45 -13.95 -4.79
N MET A 76 9.80 -14.46 -3.74
CA MET A 76 8.77 -13.71 -3.03
C MET A 76 9.31 -12.60 -2.14
N GLY A 77 10.56 -12.74 -1.67
CA GLY A 77 11.28 -11.68 -0.98
C GLY A 77 11.97 -10.66 -1.89
N ALA A 78 11.86 -10.80 -3.23
CA ALA A 78 12.50 -9.88 -4.15
C ALA A 78 11.79 -8.52 -4.17
N SER A 79 12.59 -7.45 -4.20
CA SER A 79 12.08 -6.09 -4.39
C SER A 79 11.61 -5.92 -5.83
N ILE A 80 10.33 -5.58 -5.99
CA ILE A 80 9.68 -5.35 -7.29
C ILE A 80 9.60 -3.86 -7.64
N ALA A 81 9.57 -2.99 -6.63
CA ALA A 81 9.51 -1.55 -6.80
C ALA A 81 10.05 -0.83 -5.57
N ALA A 82 10.67 0.32 -5.77
CA ALA A 82 11.00 1.25 -4.70
C ALA A 82 10.16 2.52 -4.88
N VAL A 83 9.33 2.81 -3.88
CA VAL A 83 8.41 3.96 -3.93
C VAL A 83 8.82 5.03 -2.94
N THR A 84 8.68 6.29 -3.35
CA THR A 84 8.95 7.43 -2.49
C THR A 84 7.64 7.95 -1.91
N LEU A 85 7.58 8.09 -0.59
CA LEU A 85 6.42 8.67 0.07
C LEU A 85 6.23 10.14 -0.33
N PRO A 86 4.98 10.60 -0.51
CA PRO A 86 4.69 12.02 -0.66
C PRO A 86 5.23 12.82 0.53
N ASN A 87 5.74 14.03 0.29
CA ASN A 87 6.34 14.88 1.32
C ASN A 87 5.40 15.10 2.51
N ARG A 88 4.11 15.32 2.24
CA ARG A 88 3.07 15.50 3.27
C ARG A 88 2.99 14.29 4.21
N VAL A 89 2.94 13.08 3.65
CA VAL A 89 2.91 11.83 4.42
C VAL A 89 4.16 11.72 5.29
N TRP A 90 5.34 11.97 4.72
CA TRP A 90 6.60 11.86 5.45
C TRP A 90 6.67 12.85 6.63
N VAL A 91 6.26 14.11 6.44
CA VAL A 91 6.23 15.14 7.49
C VAL A 91 5.20 14.80 8.59
N GLN A 92 3.98 14.39 8.22
CA GLN A 92 2.92 14.02 9.18
C GLN A 92 3.29 12.78 9.99
N ARG A 93 4.05 11.84 9.40
CA ARG A 93 4.62 10.70 10.12
C ARG A 93 5.57 11.10 11.23
N GLN A 94 6.45 12.08 10.97
CA GLN A 94 7.41 12.54 11.99
C GLN A 94 6.72 13.27 13.14
N MET A 95 5.68 14.06 12.86
CA MET A 95 5.05 14.92 13.88
C MET A 95 3.92 14.24 14.66
N ALA A 96 3.13 13.39 14.02
CA ALA A 96 1.88 12.87 14.58
C ALA A 96 1.70 11.34 14.45
N ASN A 97 2.72 10.62 13.97
CA ASN A 97 2.67 9.18 13.74
C ASN A 97 1.43 8.73 12.92
N GLN A 98 0.97 9.58 12.00
CA GLN A 98 -0.11 9.28 11.05
C GLN A 98 0.44 8.48 9.87
N PHE A 99 -0.40 7.83 9.05
CA PHE A 99 0.04 7.07 7.86
C PHE A 99 1.11 6.01 8.21
N THR A 100 0.83 5.17 9.20
CA THR A 100 1.74 4.09 9.63
C THR A 100 1.76 2.91 8.67
N GLU A 101 0.74 2.79 7.84
CA GLU A 101 0.54 1.68 6.90
C GLU A 101 0.51 2.18 5.46
N LEU A 102 1.08 1.37 4.58
CA LEU A 102 0.94 1.49 3.13
C LEU A 102 -0.01 0.40 2.67
N TYR A 103 -1.12 0.80 2.06
CA TYR A 103 -2.02 -0.10 1.37
C TYR A 103 -1.50 -0.32 -0.05
N ILE A 104 -1.64 -1.52 -0.56
CA ILE A 104 -1.13 -1.94 -1.87
C ILE A 104 -2.29 -2.54 -2.64
N LEU A 105 -2.51 -2.02 -3.84
CA LEU A 105 -3.50 -2.54 -4.78
C LEU A 105 -2.77 -3.23 -5.94
N SER A 106 -3.11 -4.50 -6.14
CA SER A 106 -2.57 -5.38 -7.19
C SER A 106 -3.71 -6.15 -7.87
N ILE A 107 -3.42 -6.89 -8.96
CA ILE A 107 -4.34 -7.82 -9.63
C ILE A 107 -3.77 -9.23 -9.50
#